data_AF-A0A7K4GTB2-F1
#
_entry.id   AF-A0A7K4GTB2-F1
#
_cell.length_a   1.000
_cell.length_b   1.000
_cell.length_c   1.000
_cell.angle_alpha   90.00
_cell.angle_beta   90.00
_cell.angle_gamma   90.00
#
_symmetry.space_group_name_H-M   'P 1'
#
loop_
_entity.id
_entity.type
_entity.pdbx_description
1 polymer ?
#
loop_
_entity_poly.entity_id
_entity_poly.type
_entity_poly.pdbx_seq_one_letter_code
_entity_poly.pdbx_strand_id
1 'polypeptide(L)'
;MDYHLFETEPESRNINPNYKFLDKWVKAYLGPATAEFHEISDGKQFALRDENRNAIIPHLNKEIDGKLFYLSVKGCGAQEDMFFGGKLTSNKIRAACRDPNYIARLKNINDCSGFIMGESWMGESPYGAQGYINGFDELRFSSIANLDSINGAHLCPAIGLIQLPKKIEETARKFFWCRTYDDHFYQVIRLVPSNIRLYFESNHVIANPKSIFSLFEINSANKAELFELNFIKSGIALLSLYARSAKVEGKQISGIIYKDVWLDKDCVVAPDGTIHFADIEGFIWKNTSPEEYEKILKEEWQKLVFEFLYALIKIDSYRHNLNERYLEWDKQREELALLIHHALNKDIFTYTENRNNNLMIIIEGESLPRVEIPLIEKVN
;
A
#
# COMPACT_ATOMS: atom_id res chain seq x y z
N MET A 1 -20.08 -3.15 -0.26
CA MET A 1 -20.74 -2.62 0.96
C MET A 1 -20.97 -1.14 0.73
N ASP A 2 -22.08 -0.59 1.20
CA ASP A 2 -22.35 0.83 0.97
C ASP A 2 -21.75 1.67 2.10
N TYR A 3 -20.94 2.65 1.72
CA TYR A 3 -20.33 3.64 2.63
C TYR A 3 -21.10 4.94 2.57
N HIS A 4 -21.09 5.71 3.64
CA HIS A 4 -21.81 6.97 3.70
C HIS A 4 -20.87 8.17 3.62
N LEU A 5 -21.12 9.05 2.66
CA LEU A 5 -20.50 10.37 2.59
C LEU A 5 -20.96 11.20 3.78
N PHE A 6 -20.00 11.86 4.41
CA PHE A 6 -20.24 12.82 5.47
C PHE A 6 -19.52 14.13 5.13
N GLU A 7 -20.26 15.24 5.12
CA GLU A 7 -19.67 16.55 4.96
C GLU A 7 -18.93 16.94 6.24
N THR A 8 -17.68 17.36 6.09
CA THR A 8 -16.89 17.89 7.19
C THR A 8 -16.55 19.34 6.90
N GLU A 9 -16.25 20.06 7.97
CA GLU A 9 -15.81 21.45 7.87
C GLU A 9 -14.53 21.56 7.02
N PRO A 10 -14.37 22.59 6.18
CA PRO A 10 -13.20 22.73 5.32
C PRO A 10 -11.85 22.66 6.06
N GLU A 11 -11.78 23.20 7.27
CA GLU A 11 -10.59 23.21 8.13
C GLU A 11 -10.16 21.83 8.65
N SER A 12 -11.03 20.81 8.58
CA SER A 12 -10.70 19.45 8.99
C SER A 12 -9.91 18.67 7.94
N ARG A 13 -9.59 19.31 6.80
CA ARG A 13 -8.97 18.69 5.62
C ARG A 13 -7.58 19.24 5.36
N ASN A 14 -6.64 18.34 5.14
CA ASN A 14 -5.32 18.65 4.60
C ASN A 14 -5.21 18.04 3.21
N ILE A 15 -4.88 18.85 2.20
CA ILE A 15 -4.89 18.42 0.79
C ILE A 15 -3.45 18.35 0.29
N ASN A 16 -3.12 17.26 -0.41
CA ASN A 16 -1.84 17.14 -1.09
C ASN A 16 -1.79 18.17 -2.25
N PRO A 17 -0.81 19.09 -2.28
CA PRO A 17 -0.72 20.11 -3.31
C PRO A 17 -0.66 19.55 -4.74
N ASN A 18 -0.09 18.35 -4.92
CA ASN A 18 0.02 17.68 -6.22
C ASN A 18 -1.34 17.19 -6.75
N TYR A 19 -2.39 17.16 -5.91
CA TYR A 19 -3.70 16.60 -6.21
C TYR A 19 -4.86 17.56 -5.94
N LYS A 20 -4.61 18.88 -5.93
CA LYS A 20 -5.67 19.90 -5.74
C LYS A 20 -6.86 19.76 -6.69
N PHE A 21 -6.65 19.20 -7.89
CA PHE A 21 -7.72 18.94 -8.85
C PHE A 21 -8.69 17.82 -8.42
N LEU A 22 -8.38 17.09 -7.35
CA LEU A 22 -9.22 16.05 -6.72
C LEU A 22 -9.74 16.47 -5.34
N ASP A 23 -9.67 17.75 -4.97
CA ASP A 23 -10.12 18.27 -3.66
C ASP A 23 -11.56 17.85 -3.30
N LYS A 24 -12.46 17.76 -4.30
CA LYS A 24 -13.85 17.33 -4.15
C LYS A 24 -14.01 15.90 -3.66
N TRP A 25 -12.97 15.06 -3.80
CA TRP A 25 -12.97 13.67 -3.31
C TRP A 25 -12.55 13.58 -1.85
N VAL A 26 -11.87 14.61 -1.32
CA VAL A 26 -11.43 14.68 0.07
C VAL A 26 -12.61 15.04 0.97
N LYS A 27 -13.30 13.99 1.40
CA LYS A 27 -14.50 13.99 2.27
C LYS A 27 -14.38 12.87 3.29
N ALA A 28 -15.22 12.89 4.33
CA ALA A 28 -15.28 11.78 5.27
C ALA A 28 -16.19 10.69 4.71
N TYR A 29 -15.76 9.43 4.86
CA TYR A 29 -16.49 8.25 4.41
C TYR A 29 -16.62 7.28 5.58
N LEU A 30 -17.83 7.11 6.08
CA LEU A 30 -18.10 6.22 7.21
C LEU A 30 -18.55 4.85 6.71
N GLY A 31 -18.02 3.80 7.32
CA GLY A 31 -18.52 2.45 7.13
C GLY A 31 -19.95 2.28 7.63
N PRO A 32 -20.67 1.26 7.14
CA PRO A 32 -22.11 1.13 7.35
C PRO A 32 -22.48 1.03 8.84
N ALA A 33 -21.71 0.31 9.66
CA ALA A 33 -22.00 0.18 11.09
C ALA A 33 -21.84 1.51 11.84
N THR A 34 -20.79 2.29 11.55
CA THR A 34 -20.62 3.62 12.16
C THR A 34 -21.70 4.58 11.65
N ALA A 35 -22.05 4.56 10.37
CA ALA A 35 -23.13 5.38 9.84
C ALA A 35 -24.49 5.05 10.49
N GLU A 36 -24.87 3.77 10.55
CA GLU A 36 -26.11 3.29 11.19
C GLU A 36 -26.15 3.68 12.67
N PHE A 37 -25.04 3.46 13.40
CA PHE A 37 -24.95 3.84 14.80
C PHE A 37 -25.06 5.35 15.03
N HIS A 38 -24.75 6.18 14.05
CA HIS A 38 -24.90 7.63 14.13
C HIS A 38 -26.16 8.17 13.45
N GLU A 39 -27.06 7.29 12.98
CA GLU A 39 -28.30 7.63 12.25
C GLU A 39 -28.04 8.42 10.95
N ILE A 40 -26.90 8.15 10.30
CA ILE A 40 -26.52 8.75 9.03
C ILE A 40 -27.05 7.87 7.91
N SER A 41 -27.99 8.38 7.11
CA SER A 41 -28.68 7.61 6.06
C SER A 41 -28.45 8.13 4.64
N ASP A 42 -28.08 9.40 4.50
CA ASP A 42 -27.80 10.04 3.20
C ASP A 42 -26.41 9.70 2.66
N GLY A 43 -26.18 10.00 1.38
CA GLY A 43 -24.85 9.98 0.78
C GLY A 43 -24.23 8.59 0.57
N LYS A 44 -25.06 7.53 0.46
CA LYS A 44 -24.59 6.16 0.19
C LYS A 44 -23.78 6.07 -1.09
N GLN A 45 -22.64 5.42 -1.00
CA GLN A 45 -21.70 5.13 -2.08
C GLN A 45 -21.39 3.65 -2.07
N PHE A 46 -21.53 3.01 -3.23
CA PHE A 46 -21.04 1.65 -3.37
C PHE A 46 -19.51 1.64 -3.23
N ALA A 47 -19.01 0.83 -2.30
CA ALA A 47 -17.59 0.61 -2.12
C ALA A 47 -17.24 -0.89 -2.08
N LEU A 48 -16.05 -1.19 -2.59
CA LEU A 48 -15.41 -2.49 -2.50
C LEU A 48 -14.54 -2.54 -1.26
N ARG A 49 -14.55 -3.69 -0.59
CA ARG A 49 -13.58 -4.00 0.45
C ARG A 49 -12.18 -4.04 -0.17
N ASP A 50 -11.22 -3.43 0.50
CA ASP A 50 -9.79 -3.59 0.25
C ASP A 50 -9.17 -4.34 1.45
N GLU A 51 -8.43 -3.66 2.32
CA GLU A 51 -7.92 -4.19 3.59
C GLU A 51 -8.96 -4.06 4.73
N ASN A 52 -8.66 -4.59 5.93
CA ASN A 52 -9.55 -4.58 7.10
C ASN A 52 -10.21 -3.21 7.41
N ARG A 53 -9.48 -2.10 7.26
CA ARG A 53 -9.99 -0.74 7.53
C ARG A 53 -10.11 0.15 6.28
N ASN A 54 -10.06 -0.45 5.10
CA ASN A 54 -9.97 0.27 3.83
C ASN A 54 -11.14 -0.08 2.90
N ALA A 55 -11.53 0.90 2.10
CA ALA A 55 -12.53 0.70 1.04
C ALA A 55 -12.15 1.46 -0.22
N ILE A 56 -12.52 0.91 -1.38
CA ILE A 56 -12.34 1.53 -2.70
C ILE A 56 -13.70 1.93 -3.24
N ILE A 57 -13.80 3.13 -3.79
CA ILE A 57 -15.03 3.68 -4.35
C ILE A 57 -14.91 3.69 -5.88
N PRO A 58 -15.38 2.66 -6.60
CA PRO A 58 -14.95 2.41 -7.98
C PRO A 58 -15.38 3.49 -8.99
N HIS A 59 -16.51 4.14 -8.74
CA HIS A 59 -17.01 5.20 -9.62
C HIS A 59 -16.23 6.52 -9.48
N LEU A 60 -15.43 6.68 -8.42
CA LEU A 60 -14.50 7.79 -8.25
C LEU A 60 -13.13 7.33 -8.74
N ASN A 61 -12.89 7.51 -10.04
CA ASN A 61 -11.66 7.12 -10.70
C ASN A 61 -11.13 8.22 -11.61
N LYS A 62 -9.82 8.21 -11.83
CA LYS A 62 -9.12 9.22 -12.61
C LYS A 62 -7.87 8.62 -13.23
N GLU A 63 -7.62 8.96 -14.48
CA GLU A 63 -6.35 8.68 -15.14
C GLU A 63 -5.29 9.70 -14.71
N ILE A 64 -4.14 9.21 -14.28
CA ILE A 64 -2.97 9.98 -13.85
C ILE A 64 -1.75 9.32 -14.48
N ASP A 65 -0.99 10.09 -15.26
CA ASP A 65 0.20 9.61 -15.99
C ASP A 65 -0.06 8.31 -16.80
N GLY A 66 -1.19 8.28 -17.52
CA GLY A 66 -1.58 7.14 -18.35
C GLY A 66 -2.07 5.90 -17.59
N LYS A 67 -2.20 5.96 -16.26
CA LYS A 67 -2.73 4.87 -15.43
C LYS A 67 -4.05 5.25 -14.77
N LEU A 68 -4.99 4.32 -14.72
CA LEU A 68 -6.27 4.50 -14.03
C LEU A 68 -6.10 4.25 -12.54
N PHE A 69 -6.50 5.24 -11.73
CA PHE A 69 -6.55 5.15 -10.27
C PHE A 69 -7.98 5.28 -9.76
N TYR A 70 -8.26 4.64 -8.63
CA TYR A 70 -9.52 4.68 -7.91
C TYR A 70 -9.34 5.31 -6.54
N LEU A 71 -10.36 6.00 -6.07
CA LEU A 71 -10.39 6.50 -4.71
C LEU A 71 -10.40 5.34 -3.71
N SER A 72 -9.46 5.34 -2.78
CA SER A 72 -9.42 4.48 -1.61
C SER A 72 -9.47 5.34 -0.35
N VAL A 73 -10.27 4.90 0.63
CA VAL A 73 -10.35 5.49 1.96
C VAL A 73 -9.74 4.52 2.95
N LYS A 74 -8.68 4.95 3.64
CA LYS A 74 -8.05 4.24 4.75
C LYS A 74 -8.58 4.80 6.06
N GLY A 75 -8.98 3.92 6.97
CA GLY A 75 -9.58 4.31 8.24
C GLY A 75 -11.10 4.58 8.17
N CYS A 76 -11.82 3.76 7.40
CA CYS A 76 -13.27 3.89 7.21
C CYS A 76 -14.10 2.89 8.05
N GLY A 77 -13.52 2.41 9.15
CA GLY A 77 -14.07 1.42 10.07
C GLY A 77 -13.53 0.02 9.82
N ALA A 78 -13.45 -0.79 10.88
CA ALA A 78 -12.93 -2.14 10.81
C ALA A 78 -13.99 -3.13 10.32
N GLN A 79 -13.57 -4.10 9.50
CA GLN A 79 -14.43 -5.15 8.96
C GLN A 79 -14.26 -6.48 9.69
N GLU A 80 -13.09 -6.70 10.26
CA GLU A 80 -12.72 -7.91 10.97
C GLU A 80 -12.58 -7.65 12.48
N ASP A 81 -12.41 -8.72 13.26
CA ASP A 81 -12.09 -8.67 14.68
C ASP A 81 -10.58 -8.63 14.90
N MET A 82 -10.12 -7.78 15.81
CA MET A 82 -8.70 -7.53 16.05
C MET A 82 -7.93 -8.76 16.56
N PHE A 83 -8.58 -9.60 17.39
CA PHE A 83 -7.89 -10.62 18.18
C PHE A 83 -8.05 -12.02 17.63
N PHE A 84 -9.21 -12.31 17.04
CA PHE A 84 -9.57 -13.67 16.61
C PHE A 84 -9.56 -13.84 15.09
N GLY A 85 -9.39 -12.74 14.35
CA GLY A 85 -9.60 -12.71 12.91
C GLY A 85 -11.08 -12.97 12.53
N GLY A 86 -11.39 -12.76 11.25
CA GLY A 86 -12.75 -12.97 10.73
C GLY A 86 -13.72 -11.83 11.08
N LYS A 87 -14.98 -11.95 10.67
CA LYS A 87 -15.95 -10.84 10.65
C LYS A 87 -16.15 -10.19 12.03
N LEU A 88 -16.10 -8.86 12.09
CA LEU A 88 -16.51 -8.10 13.27
C LEU A 88 -18.01 -8.31 13.55
N THR A 89 -18.37 -8.66 14.79
CA THR A 89 -19.76 -8.96 15.18
C THR A 89 -20.27 -8.03 16.28
N SER A 90 -21.59 -7.96 16.41
CA SER A 90 -22.24 -7.15 17.45
C SER A 90 -21.85 -7.58 18.87
N ASN A 91 -21.59 -8.87 19.09
CA ASN A 91 -21.07 -9.38 20.36
C ASN A 91 -19.71 -8.77 20.70
N LYS A 92 -18.81 -8.67 19.71
CA LYS A 92 -17.46 -8.12 19.89
C LYS A 92 -17.49 -6.62 20.15
N ILE A 93 -18.30 -5.88 19.40
CA ILE A 93 -18.53 -4.44 19.63
C ILE A 93 -19.15 -4.19 21.02
N ARG A 94 -20.14 -5.01 21.42
CA ARG A 94 -20.72 -4.93 22.77
C ARG A 94 -19.69 -5.18 23.87
N ALA A 95 -18.80 -6.16 23.67
CA ALA A 95 -17.73 -6.45 24.62
C ALA A 95 -16.71 -5.30 24.74
N ALA A 96 -16.56 -4.47 23.71
CA ALA A 96 -15.75 -3.25 23.74
C ALA A 96 -16.50 -2.04 24.34
N CYS A 97 -17.84 -2.06 24.45
CA CYS A 97 -18.60 -0.92 24.91
C CYS A 97 -18.37 -0.64 26.42
N ARG A 98 -18.11 0.61 26.76
CA ARG A 98 -17.88 1.10 28.14
C ARG A 98 -18.92 2.11 28.60
N ASP A 99 -19.90 2.42 27.74
CA ASP A 99 -21.03 3.28 28.06
C ASP A 99 -22.34 2.47 28.00
N PRO A 100 -23.00 2.22 29.16
CA PRO A 100 -24.24 1.45 29.21
C PRO A 100 -25.35 2.01 28.33
N ASN A 101 -25.37 3.32 28.07
CA ASN A 101 -26.41 3.96 27.26
C ASN A 101 -26.33 3.53 25.79
N TYR A 102 -25.16 3.11 25.32
CA TYR A 102 -24.95 2.66 23.94
C TYR A 102 -25.23 1.17 23.73
N ILE A 103 -25.25 0.36 24.79
CA ILE A 103 -25.51 -1.09 24.70
C ILE A 103 -26.88 -1.37 24.09
N ALA A 104 -27.91 -0.60 24.46
CA ALA A 104 -29.26 -0.76 23.92
C ALA A 104 -29.30 -0.49 22.41
N ARG A 105 -28.57 0.53 21.96
CA ARG A 105 -28.51 0.96 20.54
C ARG A 105 -27.81 -0.07 19.65
N LEU A 106 -26.80 -0.77 20.17
CA LEU A 106 -26.09 -1.83 19.45
C LEU A 106 -26.95 -3.05 19.11
N LYS A 107 -28.11 -3.24 19.77
CA LYS A 107 -29.03 -4.34 19.43
C LYS A 107 -29.66 -4.17 18.05
N ASN A 108 -29.67 -2.94 17.54
CA ASN A 108 -30.35 -2.58 16.30
C ASN A 108 -29.39 -2.49 15.10
N ILE A 109 -28.07 -2.63 15.29
CA ILE A 109 -27.11 -2.65 14.19
C ILE A 109 -27.21 -3.99 13.46
N ASN A 110 -27.50 -3.95 12.17
CA ASN A 110 -27.67 -5.14 11.35
C ASN A 110 -26.36 -5.64 10.74
N ASP A 111 -25.51 -4.71 10.30
CA ASP A 111 -24.15 -5.02 9.84
C ASP A 111 -23.12 -4.29 10.68
N CYS A 112 -22.20 -5.06 11.25
CA CYS A 112 -21.14 -4.55 12.13
C CYS A 112 -19.87 -4.19 11.35
N SER A 113 -19.86 -4.34 10.03
CA SER A 113 -18.74 -3.97 9.19
C SER A 113 -18.54 -2.44 9.15
N GLY A 114 -17.29 -2.00 9.17
CA GLY A 114 -16.97 -0.58 9.13
C GLY A 114 -17.30 0.15 10.44
N PHE A 115 -17.20 -0.51 11.60
CA PHE A 115 -17.34 0.15 12.89
C PHE A 115 -15.99 0.73 13.35
N ILE A 116 -16.00 1.98 13.80
CA ILE A 116 -14.82 2.69 14.34
C ILE A 116 -14.85 2.62 15.86
N MET A 117 -13.73 2.20 16.46
CA MET A 117 -13.56 2.08 17.91
C MET A 117 -12.33 2.86 18.35
N GLY A 118 -12.36 3.30 19.60
CA GLY A 118 -11.25 4.02 20.21
C GLY A 118 -10.12 3.12 20.69
N GLU A 119 -10.19 1.80 20.52
CA GLU A 119 -9.10 0.89 20.90
C GLU A 119 -7.79 1.31 20.19
N SER A 120 -6.72 1.47 20.97
CA SER A 120 -5.40 1.82 20.44
C SER A 120 -4.66 0.60 19.89
N TRP A 121 -4.57 0.52 18.56
CA TRP A 121 -3.77 -0.47 17.85
C TRP A 121 -2.29 -0.12 17.99
N MET A 122 -1.56 -0.87 18.82
CA MET A 122 -0.12 -0.73 19.08
C MET A 122 0.35 0.68 19.53
N GLY A 123 -0.56 1.64 19.74
CA GLY A 123 -0.23 3.03 20.08
C GLY A 123 -0.30 3.99 18.89
N GLU A 124 -0.43 3.46 17.67
CA GLU A 124 -0.22 4.24 16.44
C GLU A 124 -1.54 4.70 15.81
N SER A 125 -2.63 3.95 15.99
CA SER A 125 -3.92 4.29 15.40
C SER A 125 -5.12 3.76 16.20
N PRO A 126 -6.27 4.46 16.17
CA PRO A 126 -7.53 3.92 16.64
C PRO A 126 -8.03 2.77 15.76
N TYR A 127 -8.72 1.80 16.34
CA TYR A 127 -9.20 0.64 15.60
C TYR A 127 -10.29 0.99 14.58
N GLY A 128 -9.97 0.79 13.30
CA GLY A 128 -10.85 1.15 12.19
C GLY A 128 -10.67 2.58 11.67
N ALA A 129 -9.78 3.39 12.24
CA ALA A 129 -9.43 4.71 11.73
C ALA A 129 -7.89 4.85 11.64
N GLN A 130 -7.40 6.01 11.19
CA GLN A 130 -5.98 6.34 11.16
C GLN A 130 -5.62 7.29 12.33
N GLY A 131 -4.44 7.11 12.91
CA GLY A 131 -3.92 8.03 13.93
C GLY A 131 -3.38 9.33 13.34
N TYR A 132 -3.24 10.37 14.18
CA TYR A 132 -2.73 11.68 13.78
C TYR A 132 -1.37 11.58 13.08
N ILE A 133 -0.38 10.97 13.75
CA ILE A 133 1.00 10.88 13.23
C ILE A 133 1.03 10.11 11.91
N ASN A 134 0.47 8.90 11.88
CA ASN A 134 0.47 8.07 10.67
C ASN A 134 -0.23 8.75 9.49
N GLY A 135 -1.37 9.40 9.72
CA GLY A 135 -2.09 10.11 8.66
C GLY A 135 -1.31 11.28 8.07
N PHE A 136 -0.64 12.07 8.92
CA PHE A 136 0.19 13.17 8.46
C PHE A 136 1.50 12.71 7.81
N ASP A 137 2.10 11.62 8.29
CA ASP A 137 3.26 11.02 7.64
C ASP A 137 2.90 10.49 6.24
N GLU A 138 1.77 9.80 6.09
CA GLU A 138 1.28 9.30 4.78
C GLU A 138 1.13 10.46 3.77
N LEU A 139 0.50 11.56 4.20
CA LEU A 139 0.32 12.76 3.39
C LEU A 139 1.66 13.45 3.06
N ARG A 140 2.56 13.56 4.05
CA ARG A 140 3.88 14.17 3.89
C ARG A 140 4.70 13.42 2.86
N PHE A 141 4.83 12.10 3.00
CA PHE A 141 5.62 11.30 2.07
C PHE A 141 5.00 11.25 0.68
N SER A 142 3.67 11.19 0.58
CA SER A 142 2.97 11.31 -0.70
C SER A 142 3.20 12.64 -1.42
N SER A 143 3.49 13.73 -0.68
CA SER A 143 3.76 15.04 -1.28
C SER A 143 5.16 15.17 -1.90
N ILE A 144 6.09 14.27 -1.53
CA ILE A 144 7.46 14.22 -2.09
C ILE A 144 7.44 13.57 -3.47
N ALA A 145 6.51 12.65 -3.71
CA ALA A 145 6.37 11.97 -4.99
C ALA A 145 6.00 12.96 -6.11
N ASN A 146 6.59 12.75 -7.29
CA ASN A 146 6.08 13.37 -8.50
C ASN A 146 4.87 12.55 -8.95
N LEU A 147 3.68 13.06 -8.65
CA LEU A 147 2.43 12.32 -8.74
C LEU A 147 2.50 11.02 -7.92
N ASP A 148 2.58 9.87 -8.59
CA ASP A 148 2.48 8.53 -8.00
C ASP A 148 3.85 7.89 -7.73
N SER A 149 4.98 8.55 -8.01
CA SER A 149 6.29 7.91 -7.83
C SER A 149 7.39 8.80 -7.28
N ILE A 150 8.34 8.17 -6.58
CA ILE A 150 9.63 8.76 -6.20
C ILE A 150 10.68 8.10 -7.09
N ASN A 151 11.04 8.75 -8.20
CA ASN A 151 12.07 8.27 -9.12
C ASN A 151 11.84 6.81 -9.58
N GLY A 152 10.59 6.46 -9.92
CA GLY A 152 10.18 5.13 -10.36
C GLY A 152 9.73 4.17 -9.25
N ALA A 153 9.97 4.50 -7.98
CA ALA A 153 9.36 3.78 -6.86
C ALA A 153 7.90 4.26 -6.71
N HIS A 154 6.95 3.48 -7.24
CA HIS A 154 5.53 3.85 -7.30
C HIS A 154 4.83 3.66 -5.96
N LEU A 155 3.92 4.58 -5.64
CA LEU A 155 3.16 4.68 -4.40
C LEU A 155 1.66 4.72 -4.70
N CYS A 156 0.82 4.39 -3.72
CA CYS A 156 -0.60 4.71 -3.73
C CYS A 156 -0.79 6.07 -3.05
N PRO A 157 -0.77 7.20 -3.79
CA PRO A 157 -0.57 8.51 -3.20
C PRO A 157 -1.76 8.94 -2.34
N ALA A 158 -1.48 9.47 -1.16
CA ALA A 158 -2.47 10.20 -0.36
C ALA A 158 -2.76 11.56 -1.03
N ILE A 159 -4.02 11.77 -1.41
CA ILE A 159 -4.51 13.02 -2.00
C ILE A 159 -5.04 13.98 -0.93
N GLY A 160 -5.41 13.46 0.23
CA GLY A 160 -5.79 14.27 1.37
C GLY A 160 -5.94 13.46 2.65
N LEU A 161 -6.01 14.18 3.75
CA LEU A 161 -6.20 13.68 5.10
C LEU A 161 -7.38 14.43 5.71
N ILE A 162 -8.29 13.70 6.35
CA ILE A 162 -9.49 14.28 6.95
C ILE A 162 -9.62 13.85 8.40
N GLN A 163 -9.76 14.82 9.30
CA GLN A 163 -10.10 14.53 10.68
C GLN A 163 -11.57 14.08 10.77
N LEU A 164 -11.83 13.02 11.51
CA LEU A 164 -13.20 12.58 11.79
C LEU A 164 -13.92 13.60 12.68
N PRO A 165 -15.24 13.77 12.52
CA PRO A 165 -16.00 14.71 13.35
C PRO A 165 -15.90 14.35 14.83
N LYS A 166 -15.79 15.38 15.69
CA LYS A 166 -15.68 15.23 17.15
C LYS A 166 -16.73 14.29 17.74
N LYS A 167 -17.99 14.37 17.27
CA LYS A 167 -19.09 13.49 17.71
C LYS A 167 -18.80 12.01 17.44
N ILE A 168 -18.16 11.69 16.30
CA ILE A 168 -17.76 10.31 15.96
C ILE A 168 -16.62 9.86 16.88
N GLU A 169 -15.59 10.71 17.07
CA GLU A 169 -14.46 10.40 17.97
C GLU A 169 -14.92 10.15 19.41
N GLU A 170 -15.74 11.05 19.97
CA GLU A 170 -16.24 10.96 21.34
C GLU A 170 -17.04 9.68 21.57
N THR A 171 -17.87 9.29 20.60
CA THR A 171 -18.58 8.02 20.62
C THR A 171 -17.62 6.85 20.52
N ALA A 172 -16.70 6.83 19.54
CA ALA A 172 -15.77 5.74 19.32
C ALA A 172 -14.89 5.46 20.56
N ARG A 173 -14.49 6.49 21.30
CA ARG A 173 -13.74 6.36 22.57
C ARG A 173 -14.51 5.65 23.69
N LYS A 174 -15.82 5.44 23.55
CA LYS A 174 -16.59 4.58 24.45
C LYS A 174 -16.53 3.10 24.08
N PHE A 175 -15.83 2.75 23.01
CA PHE A 175 -15.65 1.38 22.53
C PHE A 175 -14.16 1.04 22.50
N PHE A 176 -13.72 0.27 23.48
CA PHE A 176 -12.36 -0.27 23.57
C PHE A 176 -12.35 -1.51 24.46
N TRP A 177 -11.46 -2.44 24.18
CA TRP A 177 -11.23 -3.61 25.01
C TRP A 177 -10.23 -3.31 26.14
N CYS A 178 -9.07 -2.75 25.79
CA CYS A 178 -7.93 -2.64 26.69
C CYS A 178 -7.58 -1.18 26.97
N ARG A 179 -7.33 -0.38 25.92
CA ARG A 179 -6.87 1.01 26.06
C ARG A 179 -7.38 1.90 24.93
N THR A 180 -7.62 3.16 25.24
CA THR A 180 -8.04 4.14 24.23
C THR A 180 -6.83 4.74 23.50
N TYR A 181 -7.02 5.05 22.22
CA TYR A 181 -6.15 5.97 21.50
C TYR A 181 -6.46 7.39 21.95
N ASP A 182 -5.43 8.19 22.22
CA ASP A 182 -5.60 9.46 22.93
C ASP A 182 -5.72 10.67 22.00
N ASP A 183 -5.15 10.61 20.80
CA ASP A 183 -5.17 11.72 19.82
C ASP A 183 -6.39 11.65 18.88
N HIS A 184 -6.52 12.63 17.99
CA HIS A 184 -7.58 12.74 16.99
C HIS A 184 -7.56 11.63 15.95
N PHE A 185 -8.75 11.32 15.42
CA PHE A 185 -8.92 10.19 14.50
C PHE A 185 -9.02 10.75 13.08
N TYR A 186 -8.35 10.09 12.15
CA TYR A 186 -8.26 10.54 10.78
C TYR A 186 -8.68 9.46 9.79
N GLN A 187 -8.94 9.89 8.56
CA GLN A 187 -8.98 9.03 7.39
C GLN A 187 -7.99 9.55 6.37
N VAL A 188 -7.28 8.64 5.71
CA VAL A 188 -6.44 9.00 4.58
C VAL A 188 -7.21 8.70 3.30
N ILE A 189 -7.33 9.73 2.47
CA ILE A 189 -7.94 9.68 1.17
C ILE A 189 -6.81 9.49 0.17
N ARG A 190 -6.72 8.32 -0.44
CA ARG A 190 -5.62 7.93 -1.31
C ARG A 190 -6.10 7.36 -2.64
N LEU A 191 -5.18 7.19 -3.56
CA LEU A 191 -5.44 6.58 -4.86
C LEU A 191 -4.78 5.19 -4.94
N VAL A 192 -5.52 4.21 -5.46
CA VAL A 192 -5.01 2.86 -5.71
C VAL A 192 -5.31 2.43 -7.16
N PRO A 193 -4.42 1.70 -7.83
CA PRO A 193 -4.65 1.27 -9.23
C PRO A 193 -5.52 0.01 -9.33
N SER A 194 -5.66 -0.74 -8.23
CA SER A 194 -6.50 -1.95 -8.13
C SER A 194 -6.73 -2.30 -6.65
N ASN A 195 -7.27 -3.49 -6.37
CA ASN A 195 -7.30 -4.11 -5.03
C ASN A 195 -6.49 -5.43 -4.98
N ILE A 196 -5.56 -5.62 -5.93
CA ILE A 196 -4.75 -6.84 -6.04
C ILE A 196 -3.49 -6.70 -5.18
N ARG A 197 -3.29 -7.62 -4.24
CA ARG A 197 -2.11 -7.67 -3.35
C ARG A 197 -1.11 -8.72 -3.83
N LEU A 198 0.07 -8.78 -3.20
CA LEU A 198 1.04 -9.83 -3.50
C LEU A 198 0.58 -11.17 -2.91
N TYR A 199 0.36 -11.24 -1.58
CA TYR A 199 0.00 -12.50 -0.89
C TYR A 199 -1.15 -12.44 0.12
N PHE A 200 -1.33 -11.34 0.86
CA PHE A 200 -2.30 -11.28 1.97
C PHE A 200 -3.25 -10.08 1.85
N GLU A 201 -4.21 -9.99 2.77
CA GLU A 201 -5.15 -8.87 2.94
C GLU A 201 -6.12 -8.59 1.77
N SER A 202 -6.07 -9.37 0.68
CA SER A 202 -7.05 -9.31 -0.41
C SER A 202 -7.50 -10.70 -0.86
N ASN A 203 -8.73 -10.77 -1.38
CA ASN A 203 -9.28 -11.96 -2.01
C ASN A 203 -8.58 -12.31 -3.33
N HIS A 204 -7.86 -11.35 -3.90
CA HIS A 204 -7.17 -11.51 -5.17
C HIS A 204 -5.69 -11.16 -5.00
N VAL A 205 -4.84 -12.16 -5.19
CA VAL A 205 -3.40 -12.09 -4.91
C VAL A 205 -2.58 -12.60 -6.09
N ILE A 206 -1.41 -12.00 -6.32
CA ILE A 206 -0.46 -12.42 -7.35
C ILE A 206 0.02 -13.85 -7.16
N ALA A 207 -0.01 -14.38 -5.92
CA ALA A 207 0.21 -15.80 -5.63
C ALA A 207 -0.67 -16.76 -6.46
N ASN A 208 -1.78 -16.27 -7.04
CA ASN A 208 -2.61 -16.97 -8.02
C ASN A 208 -2.61 -16.23 -9.38
N PRO A 209 -1.51 -16.29 -10.16
CA PRO A 209 -1.36 -15.51 -11.39
C PRO A 209 -2.45 -15.77 -12.42
N LYS A 210 -2.96 -17.02 -12.51
CA LYS A 210 -4.03 -17.39 -13.44
C LYS A 210 -5.30 -16.57 -13.23
N SER A 211 -5.72 -16.42 -11.97
CA SER A 211 -6.89 -15.64 -11.61
C SER A 211 -6.68 -14.16 -11.94
N ILE A 212 -5.52 -13.61 -11.57
CA ILE A 212 -5.20 -12.20 -11.80
C ILE A 212 -5.09 -11.87 -13.28
N PHE A 213 -4.42 -12.71 -14.06
CA PHE A 213 -4.25 -12.49 -15.50
C PHE A 213 -5.59 -12.56 -16.22
N SER A 214 -6.50 -13.42 -15.78
CA SER A 214 -7.87 -13.43 -16.28
C SER A 214 -8.62 -12.13 -15.95
N LEU A 215 -8.45 -11.58 -14.74
CA LEU A 215 -9.08 -10.31 -14.33
C LEU A 215 -8.53 -9.10 -15.09
N PHE A 216 -7.23 -9.12 -15.40
CA PHE A 216 -6.55 -8.06 -16.15
C PHE A 216 -6.53 -8.29 -17.67
N GLU A 217 -7.21 -9.33 -18.16
CA GLU A 217 -7.27 -9.67 -19.60
C GLU A 217 -5.87 -9.87 -20.25
N ILE A 218 -4.94 -10.41 -19.47
CA ILE A 218 -3.58 -10.80 -19.87
C ILE A 218 -3.66 -12.21 -20.45
N ASN A 219 -4.07 -12.27 -21.72
CA ASN A 219 -4.41 -13.51 -22.43
C ASN A 219 -3.36 -13.95 -23.46
N SER A 220 -2.16 -13.36 -23.44
CA SER A 220 -1.06 -13.72 -24.35
C SER A 220 0.28 -13.60 -23.65
N ALA A 221 1.27 -14.34 -24.16
CA ALA A 221 2.64 -14.28 -23.67
C ALA A 221 3.26 -12.87 -23.76
N ASN A 222 3.00 -12.14 -24.85
CA ASN A 222 3.53 -10.78 -25.01
C ASN A 222 2.97 -9.82 -23.94
N LYS A 223 1.66 -9.91 -23.63
CA LYS A 223 1.08 -9.11 -22.55
C LYS A 223 1.64 -9.52 -21.18
N ALA A 224 1.81 -10.82 -20.96
CA ALA A 224 2.38 -11.36 -19.72
C ALA A 224 3.83 -10.91 -19.52
N GLU A 225 4.64 -10.89 -20.59
CA GLU A 225 6.01 -10.39 -20.56
C GLU A 225 6.05 -8.88 -20.27
N LEU A 226 5.20 -8.07 -20.90
CA LEU A 226 5.10 -6.63 -20.58
C LEU A 226 4.71 -6.39 -19.12
N PHE A 227 3.75 -7.17 -18.61
CA PHE A 227 3.37 -7.13 -17.20
C PHE A 227 4.55 -7.45 -16.30
N GLU A 228 5.29 -8.51 -16.62
CA GLU A 228 6.46 -8.94 -15.85
C GLU A 228 7.60 -7.92 -15.89
N LEU A 229 7.85 -7.28 -17.04
CA LEU A 229 8.84 -6.20 -17.16
C LEU A 229 8.51 -5.01 -16.26
N ASN A 230 7.23 -4.59 -16.21
CA ASN A 230 6.78 -3.53 -15.32
C ASN A 230 6.86 -3.95 -13.85
N PHE A 231 6.52 -5.20 -13.54
CA PHE A 231 6.63 -5.77 -12.21
C PHE A 231 8.08 -5.77 -11.72
N ILE A 232 9.03 -6.21 -12.57
CA ILE A 232 10.46 -6.18 -12.26
C ILE A 232 10.92 -4.74 -12.04
N LYS A 233 10.64 -3.84 -13.00
CA LYS A 233 11.12 -2.46 -12.94
C LYS A 233 10.64 -1.74 -11.68
N SER A 234 9.34 -1.81 -11.39
CA SER A 234 8.75 -1.16 -10.22
C SER A 234 9.16 -1.82 -8.90
N GLY A 235 9.29 -3.15 -8.86
CA GLY A 235 9.78 -3.88 -7.68
C GLY A 235 11.22 -3.54 -7.33
N ILE A 236 12.13 -3.56 -8.30
CA ILE A 236 13.52 -3.13 -8.09
C ILE A 236 13.58 -1.66 -7.68
N ALA A 237 12.69 -0.82 -8.21
CA ALA A 237 12.63 0.58 -7.80
C ALA A 237 12.23 0.75 -6.33
N LEU A 238 11.26 -0.02 -5.84
CA LEU A 238 10.90 -0.07 -4.41
C LEU A 238 12.08 -0.59 -3.57
N LEU A 239 12.72 -1.69 -3.96
CA LEU A 239 13.88 -2.24 -3.25
C LEU A 239 15.07 -1.26 -3.16
N SER A 240 15.16 -0.30 -4.08
CA SER A 240 16.18 0.75 -4.13
C SER A 240 15.67 2.13 -3.71
N LEU A 241 14.52 2.21 -3.00
CA LEU A 241 13.90 3.47 -2.58
C LEU A 241 14.87 4.39 -1.82
N TYR A 242 15.74 3.82 -0.98
CA TYR A 242 16.71 4.61 -0.23
C TYR A 242 17.66 5.40 -1.15
N ALA A 243 18.21 4.75 -2.17
CA ALA A 243 19.05 5.41 -3.18
C ALA A 243 18.24 6.40 -4.03
N ARG A 244 17.02 6.02 -4.41
CA ARG A 244 16.14 6.84 -5.27
C ARG A 244 15.63 8.10 -4.61
N SER A 245 15.51 8.11 -3.29
CA SER A 245 15.07 9.27 -2.52
C SER A 245 16.22 10.03 -1.86
N ALA A 246 17.46 9.54 -2.04
CA ALA A 246 18.63 10.08 -1.37
C ALA A 246 18.94 11.52 -1.79
N LYS A 247 19.34 12.32 -0.81
CA LYS A 247 19.92 13.65 -0.97
C LYS A 247 21.26 13.70 -0.25
N VAL A 248 22.27 14.25 -0.91
CA VAL A 248 23.59 14.44 -0.33
C VAL A 248 23.69 15.86 0.20
N GLU A 249 23.86 15.99 1.51
CA GLU A 249 24.02 17.27 2.20
C GLU A 249 25.33 17.26 2.99
N GLY A 250 26.38 17.83 2.38
CA GLY A 250 27.73 17.83 2.95
C GLY A 250 28.30 16.41 3.06
N LYS A 251 28.45 15.90 4.29
CA LYS A 251 28.96 14.54 4.58
C LYS A 251 27.86 13.58 5.04
N GLN A 252 26.61 13.87 4.71
CA GLN A 252 25.46 13.05 5.08
C GLN A 252 24.65 12.72 3.84
N ILE A 253 24.11 11.50 3.82
CA ILE A 253 23.16 11.02 2.83
C ILE A 253 21.83 10.81 3.56
N SER A 254 20.79 11.53 3.14
CA SER A 254 19.45 11.43 3.69
C SER A 254 18.51 10.80 2.68
N GLY A 255 17.86 9.70 3.02
CA GLY A 255 16.93 9.00 2.14
C GLY A 255 15.79 8.35 2.91
N ILE A 256 14.78 7.89 2.19
CA ILE A 256 13.60 7.22 2.73
C ILE A 256 13.91 5.73 2.87
N ILE A 257 13.64 5.18 4.06
CA ILE A 257 13.74 3.74 4.34
C ILE A 257 12.42 3.19 4.85
N TYR A 258 12.35 1.87 4.92
CA TYR A 258 11.19 1.13 5.38
C TYR A 258 11.32 0.81 6.88
N LYS A 259 10.29 1.12 7.66
CA LYS A 259 10.23 0.76 9.08
C LYS A 259 9.66 -0.65 9.26
N ASP A 260 8.36 -0.77 9.54
CA ASP A 260 7.66 -2.00 9.88
C ASP A 260 6.66 -2.37 8.78
N VAL A 261 7.17 -2.75 7.60
CA VAL A 261 6.35 -2.99 6.40
C VAL A 261 6.75 -4.28 5.68
N TRP A 262 5.82 -4.81 4.90
CA TRP A 262 5.98 -6.03 4.11
C TRP A 262 5.35 -5.81 2.73
N LEU A 263 6.10 -6.03 1.64
CA LEU A 263 5.59 -5.90 0.27
C LEU A 263 4.38 -6.81 0.03
N ASP A 264 4.29 -7.93 0.73
CA ASP A 264 3.24 -8.93 0.55
C ASP A 264 1.80 -8.41 0.69
N LYS A 265 1.57 -7.51 1.64
CA LYS A 265 0.29 -6.90 1.97
C LYS A 265 0.28 -5.39 1.71
N ASP A 266 1.44 -4.74 1.87
CA ASP A 266 1.55 -3.28 1.81
C ASP A 266 1.73 -2.76 0.36
N CYS A 267 1.66 -3.63 -0.65
CA CYS A 267 1.65 -3.25 -2.07
C CYS A 267 0.37 -3.62 -2.81
N VAL A 268 0.02 -2.80 -3.80
CA VAL A 268 -1.05 -3.03 -4.78
C VAL A 268 -0.43 -3.18 -6.17
N VAL A 269 -0.93 -4.13 -6.96
CA VAL A 269 -0.44 -4.36 -8.33
C VAL A 269 -1.43 -3.80 -9.34
N ALA A 270 -0.96 -2.89 -10.19
CA ALA A 270 -1.74 -2.33 -11.28
C ALA A 270 -1.99 -3.36 -12.39
N PRO A 271 -3.02 -3.17 -13.25
CA PRO A 271 -3.29 -4.07 -14.38
C PRO A 271 -2.12 -4.24 -15.35
N ASP A 272 -1.20 -3.27 -15.43
CA ASP A 272 -0.01 -3.29 -16.27
C ASP A 272 1.20 -3.97 -15.61
N GLY A 273 1.07 -4.47 -14.38
CA GLY A 273 2.14 -5.13 -13.63
C GLY A 273 2.91 -4.22 -12.67
N THR A 274 2.68 -2.92 -12.70
CA THR A 274 3.38 -1.97 -11.81
C THR A 274 2.99 -2.16 -10.35
N ILE A 275 3.98 -2.39 -9.48
CA ILE A 275 3.81 -2.48 -8.04
C ILE A 275 3.77 -1.07 -7.43
N HIS A 276 2.71 -0.77 -6.69
CA HIS A 276 2.54 0.50 -5.98
C HIS A 276 2.54 0.25 -4.47
N PHE A 277 3.39 0.93 -3.72
CA PHE A 277 3.45 0.82 -2.26
C PHE A 277 2.34 1.63 -1.60
N ALA A 278 1.58 1.01 -0.70
CA ALA A 278 0.34 1.54 -0.14
C ALA A 278 0.43 1.96 1.33
N ASP A 279 1.32 1.37 2.13
CA ASP A 279 1.45 1.67 3.57
C ASP A 279 2.49 2.78 3.82
N ILE A 280 2.27 3.94 3.20
CA ILE A 280 3.25 5.04 3.12
C ILE A 280 3.61 5.61 4.51
N GLU A 281 2.77 5.45 5.53
CA GLU A 281 3.15 5.81 6.91
C GLU A 281 4.33 4.99 7.46
N GLY A 282 4.62 3.84 6.85
CA GLY A 282 5.77 3.00 7.19
C GLY A 282 7.11 3.55 6.70
N PHE A 283 7.12 4.70 6.01
CA PHE A 283 8.32 5.40 5.60
C PHE A 283 8.91 6.25 6.72
N ILE A 284 10.24 6.28 6.80
CA ILE A 284 10.98 7.21 7.66
C ILE A 284 12.19 7.78 6.93
N TRP A 285 12.60 8.99 7.29
CA TRP A 285 13.87 9.55 6.84
C TRP A 285 15.04 8.97 7.63
N LYS A 286 16.09 8.58 6.93
CA LYS A 286 17.33 8.08 7.51
C LYS A 286 18.52 8.86 6.98
N ASN A 287 19.27 9.44 7.92
CA ASN A 287 20.57 10.05 7.67
C ASN A 287 21.67 9.04 7.95
N THR A 288 22.68 8.97 7.07
CA THR A 288 23.83 8.09 7.20
C THR A 288 25.08 8.76 6.63
N SER A 289 26.26 8.29 7.02
CA SER A 289 27.51 8.72 6.39
C SER A 289 27.77 7.95 5.08
N PRO A 290 28.60 8.46 4.16
CA PRO A 290 28.96 7.75 2.94
C PRO A 290 29.51 6.34 3.16
N GLU A 291 30.19 6.10 4.29
CA GLU A 291 30.75 4.79 4.67
C GLU A 291 29.69 3.78 5.11
N GLU A 292 28.57 4.24 5.66
CA GLU A 292 27.46 3.40 6.12
C GLU A 292 26.39 3.18 5.05
N TYR A 293 26.39 4.01 4.00
CA TYR A 293 25.37 4.01 2.94
C TYR A 293 25.13 2.64 2.31
N GLU A 294 26.21 1.96 1.91
CA GLU A 294 26.11 0.63 1.28
C GLU A 294 25.43 -0.38 2.21
N LYS A 295 25.78 -0.34 3.50
CA LYS A 295 25.22 -1.25 4.51
C LYS A 295 23.72 -1.01 4.66
N ILE A 296 23.29 0.25 4.83
CA ILE A 296 21.87 0.60 4.98
C ILE A 296 21.08 0.20 3.73
N LEU A 297 21.57 0.52 2.53
CA LEU A 297 20.89 0.15 1.29
C LEU A 297 20.72 -1.37 1.16
N LYS A 298 21.74 -2.15 1.53
CA LYS A 298 21.66 -3.62 1.54
C LYS A 298 20.69 -4.13 2.60
N GLU A 299 20.66 -3.55 3.79
CA GLU A 299 19.70 -3.93 4.84
C GLU A 299 18.25 -3.68 4.39
N GLU A 300 17.95 -2.53 3.81
CA GLU A 300 16.62 -2.23 3.26
C GLU A 300 16.24 -3.16 2.11
N TRP A 301 17.18 -3.48 1.23
CA TRP A 301 16.98 -4.44 0.16
C TRP A 301 16.60 -5.83 0.71
N GLN A 302 17.34 -6.32 1.70
CA GLN A 302 17.14 -7.66 2.26
C GLN A 302 15.81 -7.83 2.99
N LYS A 303 15.24 -6.75 3.56
CA LYS A 303 13.92 -6.79 4.21
C LYS A 303 12.82 -7.26 3.25
N LEU A 304 12.90 -6.86 1.98
CA LEU A 304 11.77 -6.93 1.05
C LEU A 304 12.02 -7.84 -0.17
N VAL A 305 13.28 -8.10 -0.52
CA VAL A 305 13.65 -8.81 -1.77
C VAL A 305 13.04 -10.21 -1.88
N PHE A 306 12.90 -10.93 -0.76
CA PHE A 306 12.34 -12.28 -0.77
C PHE A 306 10.89 -12.29 -1.28
N GLU A 307 10.07 -11.39 -0.76
CA GLU A 307 8.67 -11.27 -1.14
C GLU A 307 8.52 -10.84 -2.60
N PHE A 308 9.37 -9.92 -3.07
CA PHE A 308 9.40 -9.54 -4.48
C PHE A 308 9.76 -10.72 -5.40
N LEU A 309 10.88 -11.42 -5.11
CA LEU A 309 11.36 -12.53 -5.93
C LEU A 309 10.39 -13.70 -5.96
N TYR A 310 9.75 -14.02 -4.82
CA TYR A 310 8.78 -15.10 -4.77
C TYR A 310 7.57 -14.82 -5.69
N ALA A 311 7.12 -13.57 -5.77
CA ALA A 311 5.99 -13.18 -6.62
C ALA A 311 6.40 -13.20 -8.09
N LEU A 312 7.60 -12.68 -8.38
CA LEU A 312 8.18 -12.69 -9.71
C LEU A 312 8.28 -14.13 -10.27
N ILE A 313 8.77 -15.08 -9.48
CA ILE A 313 8.86 -16.50 -9.89
C ILE A 313 7.47 -17.07 -10.22
N LYS A 314 6.43 -16.72 -9.45
CA LYS A 314 5.05 -17.17 -9.74
C LYS A 314 4.53 -16.60 -11.06
N ILE A 315 4.77 -15.31 -11.30
CA ILE A 315 4.41 -14.63 -12.55
C ILE A 315 5.13 -15.28 -13.73
N ASP A 316 6.45 -15.41 -13.64
CA ASP A 316 7.33 -15.97 -14.66
C ASP A 316 6.92 -17.42 -15.03
N SER A 317 6.77 -18.28 -14.03
CA SER A 317 6.29 -19.65 -14.25
C SER A 317 4.93 -19.70 -14.92
N TYR A 318 4.03 -18.76 -14.61
CA TYR A 318 2.72 -18.69 -15.27
C TYR A 318 2.82 -18.19 -16.73
N ARG A 319 3.68 -17.21 -17.03
CA ARG A 319 3.98 -16.77 -18.40
C ARG A 319 4.51 -17.93 -19.25
N HIS A 320 5.38 -18.77 -18.70
CA HIS A 320 5.86 -19.97 -19.39
C HIS A 320 4.76 -20.98 -19.66
N ASN A 321 3.85 -21.20 -18.69
CA ASN A 321 2.68 -22.07 -18.88
C ASN A 321 1.74 -21.56 -20.00
N LEU A 322 1.59 -20.24 -20.17
CA LEU A 322 0.81 -19.67 -21.28
C LEU A 322 1.40 -19.97 -22.67
N ASN A 323 2.70 -20.26 -22.73
CA ASN A 323 3.40 -20.68 -23.94
C ASN A 323 3.51 -22.21 -24.08
N GLU A 324 2.86 -22.97 -23.18
CA GLU A 324 3.02 -24.43 -23.10
C GLU A 324 4.50 -24.86 -22.95
N ARG A 325 5.33 -23.99 -22.38
CA ARG A 325 6.76 -24.23 -22.14
C ARG A 325 6.95 -24.66 -20.69
N TYR A 326 7.40 -25.89 -20.50
CA TYR A 326 7.96 -26.33 -19.23
C TYR A 326 9.48 -26.19 -19.30
N LEU A 327 10.06 -25.41 -18.40
CA LEU A 327 11.50 -25.22 -18.30
C LEU A 327 12.02 -25.86 -17.01
N GLU A 328 13.18 -26.51 -17.12
CA GLU A 328 13.97 -26.83 -15.94
C GLU A 328 14.39 -25.55 -15.24
N TRP A 329 14.51 -25.62 -13.91
CA TRP A 329 14.71 -24.44 -13.07
C TRP A 329 15.93 -23.61 -13.47
N ASP A 330 17.07 -24.23 -13.78
CA ASP A 330 18.29 -23.52 -14.16
C ASP A 330 18.09 -22.67 -15.44
N LYS A 331 17.38 -23.23 -16.43
CA LYS A 331 17.06 -22.51 -17.66
C LYS A 331 16.04 -21.39 -17.44
N GLN A 332 15.05 -21.61 -16.57
CA GLN A 332 14.10 -20.56 -16.19
C GLN A 332 14.85 -19.39 -15.52
N ARG A 333 15.84 -19.65 -14.66
CA ARG A 333 16.66 -18.61 -14.04
C ARG A 333 17.47 -17.82 -15.07
N GLU A 334 18.05 -18.48 -16.06
CA GLU A 334 18.78 -17.81 -17.15
C GLU A 334 17.86 -16.89 -17.96
N GLU A 335 16.68 -17.36 -18.34
CA GLU A 335 15.68 -16.54 -19.05
C GLU A 335 15.19 -15.37 -18.19
N LEU A 336 14.93 -15.60 -16.90
CA LEU A 336 14.53 -14.55 -15.96
C LEU A 336 15.64 -13.50 -15.78
N ALA A 337 16.91 -13.91 -15.75
CA ALA A 337 18.03 -12.99 -15.63
C ALA A 337 18.14 -12.05 -16.85
N LEU A 338 17.91 -12.58 -18.06
CA LEU A 338 17.84 -11.78 -19.29
C LEU A 338 16.65 -10.80 -19.24
N LEU A 339 15.51 -11.25 -18.74
CA LEU A 339 14.32 -10.40 -18.60
C LEU A 339 14.55 -9.25 -17.62
N ILE A 340 15.22 -9.51 -16.48
CA ILE A 340 15.60 -8.48 -15.51
C ILE A 340 16.58 -7.47 -16.14
N HIS A 341 17.59 -7.94 -16.88
CA HIS A 341 18.48 -7.05 -17.62
C HIS A 341 17.68 -6.15 -18.58
N HIS A 342 16.71 -6.72 -19.30
CA HIS A 342 15.86 -5.95 -20.22
C HIS A 342 14.99 -4.92 -19.49
N ALA A 343 14.36 -5.30 -18.37
CA ALA A 343 13.50 -4.41 -17.59
C ALA A 343 14.23 -3.16 -17.07
N LEU A 344 15.52 -3.29 -16.76
CA LEU A 344 16.34 -2.21 -16.21
C LEU A 344 17.14 -1.43 -17.25
N ASN A 345 17.05 -1.76 -18.54
CA ASN A 345 17.88 -1.20 -19.63
C ASN A 345 17.75 0.34 -19.85
N LYS A 346 16.93 1.03 -19.08
CA LYS A 346 16.77 2.51 -19.13
C LYS A 346 16.51 3.12 -17.76
N ASP A 347 16.70 2.35 -16.70
CA ASP A 347 16.54 2.90 -15.36
C ASP A 347 17.80 3.68 -14.98
N ILE A 348 17.62 4.91 -14.49
CA ILE A 348 18.72 5.84 -14.24
C ILE A 348 19.44 5.58 -12.91
N PHE A 349 18.87 4.76 -12.03
CA PHE A 349 19.44 4.42 -10.72
C PHE A 349 19.97 3.00 -10.67
N THR A 350 19.42 2.10 -11.49
CA THR A 350 19.72 0.67 -11.40
C THR A 350 19.95 0.07 -12.77
N TYR A 351 20.98 -0.76 -12.88
CA TYR A 351 21.25 -1.57 -14.07
C TYR A 351 21.81 -2.94 -13.64
N THR A 352 22.03 -3.84 -14.59
CA THR A 352 22.60 -5.17 -14.27
C THR A 352 23.98 -5.40 -14.88
N GLU A 353 24.78 -6.20 -14.17
CA GLU A 353 26.05 -6.74 -14.66
C GLU A 353 26.09 -8.25 -14.38
N ASN A 354 26.63 -9.03 -15.33
CA ASN A 354 26.95 -10.44 -15.07
C ASN A 354 28.36 -10.54 -14.49
N ARG A 355 28.51 -11.15 -13.31
CA ARG A 355 29.80 -11.32 -12.64
C ARG A 355 29.86 -12.66 -11.91
N ASN A 356 30.87 -13.47 -12.20
CA ASN A 356 31.09 -14.78 -11.56
C ASN A 356 29.83 -15.67 -11.57
N ASN A 357 29.16 -15.75 -12.73
CA ASN A 357 27.89 -16.48 -12.91
C ASN A 357 26.76 -15.95 -12.01
N ASN A 358 26.78 -14.69 -11.60
CA ASN A 358 25.68 -14.05 -10.89
C ASN A 358 25.17 -12.85 -11.70
N LEU A 359 23.85 -12.65 -11.69
CA LEU A 359 23.24 -11.40 -12.09
C LEU A 359 23.32 -10.43 -10.91
N MET A 360 24.14 -9.40 -11.06
CA MET A 360 24.29 -8.32 -10.09
C MET A 360 23.33 -7.19 -10.45
N ILE A 361 22.66 -6.64 -9.44
CA ILE A 361 22.02 -5.32 -9.52
C ILE A 361 23.04 -4.30 -9.05
N ILE A 362 23.35 -3.34 -9.93
CA ILE A 362 24.16 -2.19 -9.58
C ILE A 362 23.22 -1.03 -9.32
N ILE A 363 23.34 -0.42 -8.14
CA ILE A 363 22.60 0.77 -7.74
C ILE A 363 23.59 1.93 -7.71
N GLU A 364 23.35 2.92 -8.56
CA GLU A 364 24.21 4.07 -8.76
C GLU A 364 23.34 5.32 -8.97
N GLY A 365 23.32 6.20 -7.99
CA GLY A 365 22.68 7.51 -8.07
C GLY A 365 23.71 8.63 -8.14
N GLU A 366 23.29 9.79 -8.61
CA GLU A 366 24.19 10.96 -8.73
C GLU A 366 24.81 11.30 -7.37
N SER A 367 26.16 11.35 -7.32
CA SER A 367 26.94 11.64 -6.10
C SER A 367 26.76 10.64 -4.94
N LEU A 368 26.21 9.45 -5.20
CA LEU A 368 26.09 8.37 -4.21
C LEU A 368 27.18 7.30 -4.44
N PRO A 369 27.67 6.64 -3.38
CA PRO A 369 28.52 5.46 -3.55
C PRO A 369 27.80 4.39 -4.36
N ARG A 370 28.49 3.80 -5.34
CA ARG A 370 28.00 2.63 -6.09
C ARG A 370 27.82 1.44 -5.15
N VAL A 371 26.68 0.76 -5.24
CA VAL A 371 26.37 -0.44 -4.46
C VAL A 371 26.04 -1.59 -5.38
N GLU A 372 26.57 -2.78 -5.07
CA GLU A 372 26.36 -3.99 -5.85
C GLU A 372 25.69 -5.06 -4.99
N ILE A 373 24.61 -5.64 -5.52
CA ILE A 373 23.80 -6.65 -4.82
C ILE A 373 23.58 -7.84 -5.75
N PRO A 374 23.98 -9.07 -5.38
CA PRO A 374 23.63 -10.25 -6.16
C PRO A 374 22.12 -10.48 -6.06
N LEU A 375 21.43 -10.57 -7.21
CA LEU A 375 19.99 -10.84 -7.25
C LEU A 375 19.69 -12.29 -7.60
N ILE A 376 20.36 -12.82 -8.63
CA ILE A 376 20.25 -14.22 -9.04
C ILE A 376 21.65 -14.80 -9.12
N GLU A 377 21.93 -15.81 -8.29
CA GLU A 377 23.19 -16.54 -8.32
C GLU A 377 23.16 -17.72 -9.29
N LYS A 378 24.32 -18.14 -9.81
CA LYS A 378 24.46 -19.30 -10.71
C LYS A 378 23.61 -19.21 -11.99
N VAL A 379 23.70 -18.08 -12.67
CA VAL A 379 23.23 -17.85 -14.04
C VAL A 379 24.38 -18.23 -14.98
N ASN A 380 24.18 -19.22 -15.86
CA ASN A 380 25.24 -19.68 -16.79
C ASN A 380 25.22 -18.94 -18.12
#